data_AF-A0A0C2H4Z1-F1
#
_entry.id   AF-A0A0C2H4Z1-F1
#
_cell.length_a   1.000
_cell.length_b   1.000
_cell.length_c   1.000
_cell.angle_alpha   90.00
_cell.angle_beta   90.00
_cell.angle_gamma   90.00
#
_symmetry.space_group_name_H-M   'P 1'
#
loop_
_entity.id
_entity.type
_entity.pdbx_description
1 polymer ?
#
loop_
_entity_poly.entity_id
_entity_poly.type
_entity_poly.pdbx_seq_one_letter_code
_entity_poly.pdbx_strand_id
1 'polypeptide(L)'
;MNEREYRRPVCTEEQTCSYKALGVVFALCDCPGEEKSCPRDPENAVEHRGTHYHFCSARNVPVCEDGDISTTVTGIQTAIHCICAEGSDLIQERSEEKGITNYACRQRRLCNNEEACGLRSFVGEMR
;
A
#
# COMPACT_ATOMS: atom_id res chain seq x y z
N MET A 1 -14.24 -28.83 -22.33
CA MET A 1 -13.31 -28.26 -21.33
C MET A 1 -13.99 -27.05 -20.74
N ASN A 2 -14.36 -27.08 -19.46
CA ASN A 2 -14.88 -25.91 -18.77
C ASN A 2 -13.68 -25.08 -18.30
N GLU A 3 -13.23 -24.16 -19.15
CA GLU A 3 -12.38 -23.06 -18.73
C GLU A 3 -13.25 -22.17 -17.84
N ARG A 4 -13.19 -22.38 -16.53
CA ARG A 4 -13.75 -21.40 -15.60
C ARG A 4 -13.00 -20.10 -15.85
N GLU A 5 -13.63 -19.15 -16.53
CA GLU A 5 -13.10 -17.80 -16.70
C GLU A 5 -12.66 -17.31 -15.32
N TYR A 6 -11.34 -17.17 -15.14
CA TYR A 6 -10.79 -16.62 -13.93
C TYR A 6 -11.30 -15.18 -13.82
N ARG A 7 -12.16 -14.91 -12.83
CA ARG A 7 -12.59 -13.56 -12.49
C ARG A 7 -11.77 -13.06 -11.33
N ARG A 8 -11.32 -11.82 -11.45
CA ARG A 8 -10.65 -11.12 -10.35
C ARG A 8 -11.64 -10.92 -9.20
N PRO A 9 -11.15 -10.84 -7.95
CA PRO A 9 -11.99 -10.48 -6.82
C PRO A 9 -12.58 -9.07 -7.01
N VAL A 10 -13.66 -8.77 -6.28
CA VAL A 10 -14.23 -7.41 -6.23
C VAL A 10 -13.50 -6.60 -5.17
N CYS A 11 -13.12 -5.36 -5.49
CA CYS A 11 -12.42 -4.47 -4.56
C CYS A 11 -13.32 -4.05 -3.39
N THR A 12 -12.74 -3.96 -2.19
CA THR A 12 -13.26 -3.11 -1.12
C THR A 12 -12.91 -1.64 -1.37
N GLU A 13 -13.51 -0.71 -0.62
CA GLU A 13 -13.23 0.72 -0.77
C GLU A 13 -11.76 1.07 -0.47
N GLU A 14 -11.14 0.37 0.47
CA GLU A 14 -9.74 0.58 0.87
C GLU A 14 -8.73 -0.07 -0.07
N GLN A 15 -9.19 -0.96 -0.95
CA GLN A 15 -8.38 -1.76 -1.84
C GLN A 15 -8.09 -1.03 -3.15
N THR A 16 -6.85 -1.13 -3.59
CA THR A 16 -6.41 -0.58 -4.87
C THR A 16 -6.89 -1.48 -6.00
N CYS A 17 -7.59 -0.91 -7.00
CA CYS A 17 -8.02 -1.68 -8.16
C CYS A 17 -6.89 -1.83 -9.19
N SER A 18 -5.96 -0.87 -9.22
CA SER A 18 -4.73 -1.00 -9.99
C SER A 18 -3.61 -0.12 -9.45
N TYR A 19 -2.37 -0.39 -9.85
CA TYR A 19 -1.26 0.54 -9.67
C TYR A 19 -0.29 0.41 -10.84
N LYS A 20 0.55 1.43 -11.02
CA LYS A 20 1.61 1.42 -12.03
C LYS A 20 2.97 1.27 -11.37
N ALA A 21 3.71 0.24 -11.74
CA ALA A 21 5.08 0.03 -11.33
C ALA A 21 5.93 -0.41 -12.52
N LEU A 22 7.16 0.11 -12.62
CA LEU A 22 8.11 -0.24 -13.70
C LEU A 22 7.52 -0.05 -15.12
N GLY A 23 6.62 0.92 -15.29
CA GLY A 23 5.94 1.16 -16.58
C GLY A 23 4.77 0.23 -16.89
N VAL A 24 4.51 -0.79 -16.05
CA VAL A 24 3.43 -1.77 -16.21
C VAL A 24 2.26 -1.42 -15.29
N VAL A 25 1.03 -1.57 -15.80
CA VAL A 25 -0.20 -1.43 -15.01
C VAL A 25 -0.60 -2.80 -14.48
N PHE A 26 -0.64 -2.95 -13.17
CA PHE A 26 -1.11 -4.13 -12.48
C PHE A 26 -2.55 -3.91 -12.06
N ALA A 27 -3.47 -4.72 -12.58
CA ALA A 27 -4.89 -4.64 -12.25
C ALA A 27 -5.27 -5.81 -11.34
N LEU A 28 -5.73 -5.48 -10.12
CA LEU A 28 -5.76 -6.40 -8.98
C LEU A 28 -7.16 -6.96 -8.71
N CYS A 29 -8.16 -6.09 -8.77
CA CYS A 29 -9.56 -6.43 -8.50
C CYS A 29 -10.50 -5.64 -9.44
N ASP A 30 -11.72 -6.13 -9.59
CA ASP A 30 -12.77 -5.47 -10.35
C ASP A 30 -13.54 -4.49 -9.45
N CYS A 31 -13.92 -3.34 -10.00
CA CYS A 31 -14.72 -2.39 -9.24
C CYS A 31 -16.15 -2.87 -8.98
N PRO A 32 -16.74 -2.52 -7.82
CA PRO A 32 -18.14 -2.83 -7.54
C PRO A 32 -19.06 -2.06 -8.50
N GLY A 33 -20.25 -2.61 -8.79
CA GLY A 33 -21.22 -2.01 -9.73
C GLY A 33 -21.20 -2.64 -11.13
N GLU A 34 -21.84 -1.96 -12.09
CA GLU A 34 -21.93 -2.43 -13.48
C GLU A 34 -20.61 -2.25 -14.23
N GLU A 35 -19.92 -1.13 -14.00
CA GLU A 35 -18.59 -0.89 -14.53
C GLU A 35 -17.53 -1.59 -13.69
N LYS A 36 -16.95 -2.67 -14.23
CA LYS A 36 -15.90 -3.46 -13.57
C LYS A 36 -14.50 -2.87 -13.74
N SER A 37 -14.37 -1.87 -14.62
CA SER A 37 -13.13 -1.20 -14.97
C SER A 37 -12.55 -0.42 -13.78
N CYS A 38 -11.24 -0.49 -13.58
CA CYS A 38 -10.56 0.40 -12.64
C CYS A 38 -10.39 1.79 -13.28
N PRO A 39 -10.91 2.87 -12.68
CA PRO A 39 -10.75 4.24 -13.18
C PRO A 39 -9.27 4.62 -13.31
N ARG A 40 -8.95 5.44 -14.31
CA ARG A 40 -7.58 5.92 -14.56
C ARG A 40 -7.44 7.42 -14.32
N ASP A 41 -8.52 8.07 -13.95
CA ASP A 41 -8.57 9.50 -13.70
C ASP A 41 -7.71 9.85 -12.47
N PRO A 42 -7.00 10.99 -12.48
CA PRO A 42 -6.15 11.39 -11.37
C PRO A 42 -6.88 11.55 -10.04
N GLU A 43 -8.18 11.87 -10.06
CA GLU A 43 -9.01 12.02 -8.86
C GLU A 43 -9.22 10.70 -8.09
N ASN A 44 -9.07 9.56 -8.79
CA ASN A 44 -9.14 8.22 -8.23
C ASN A 44 -7.75 7.69 -7.80
N ALA A 45 -6.69 8.47 -8.02
CA ALA A 45 -5.33 8.07 -7.74
C ALA A 45 -4.82 8.66 -6.42
N VAL A 46 -4.14 7.83 -5.64
CA VAL A 46 -3.40 8.25 -4.45
C VAL A 46 -1.93 7.95 -4.70
N GLU A 47 -1.09 8.98 -4.59
CA GLU A 47 0.35 8.80 -4.58
C GLU A 47 0.80 8.32 -3.19
N HIS A 48 1.45 7.16 -3.14
CA HIS A 48 2.06 6.65 -1.93
C HIS A 48 3.46 6.12 -2.25
N ARG A 49 4.48 6.74 -1.66
CA ARG A 49 5.91 6.45 -1.88
C ARG A 49 6.30 6.37 -3.37
N GLY A 50 5.87 7.35 -4.16
CA GLY A 50 6.19 7.45 -5.58
C GLY A 50 5.45 6.45 -6.48
N THR A 51 4.55 5.64 -5.91
CA THR A 51 3.64 4.76 -6.68
C THR A 51 2.24 5.36 -6.68
N HIS A 52 1.63 5.38 -7.86
CA HIS A 52 0.24 5.82 -8.01
C HIS A 52 -0.67 4.61 -7.91
N TYR A 53 -1.52 4.61 -6.89
CA TYR A 53 -2.52 3.58 -6.64
C TYR A 53 -3.90 4.11 -7.00
N HIS A 54 -4.60 3.41 -7.89
CA HIS A 54 -5.94 3.77 -8.33
C HIS A 54 -7.00 3.02 -7.52
N PHE A 55 -8.08 3.72 -7.21
CA PHE A 55 -9.25 3.22 -6.48
C PHE A 55 -10.51 3.33 -7.32
N CYS A 56 -11.51 2.51 -6.99
CA CYS A 56 -12.79 2.50 -7.71
C CYS A 56 -13.59 3.80 -7.54
N SER A 57 -13.31 4.57 -6.49
CA SER A 57 -13.88 5.88 -6.22
C SER A 57 -12.78 6.82 -5.73
N ALA A 58 -12.99 8.13 -5.89
CA ALA A 58 -12.12 9.13 -5.30
C ALA A 58 -12.11 8.97 -3.78
N ARG A 59 -10.92 9.04 -3.18
CA ARG A 59 -10.73 8.88 -1.73
C ARG A 59 -9.93 10.04 -1.17
N ASN A 60 -10.38 10.57 -0.05
CA ASN A 60 -9.57 11.45 0.78
C ASN A 60 -8.87 10.61 1.85
N VAL A 61 -7.63 10.21 1.57
CA VAL A 61 -6.86 9.34 2.47
C VAL A 61 -6.24 10.20 3.58
N PRO A 62 -6.53 9.92 4.87
CA PRO A 62 -6.05 10.74 5.97
C PRO A 62 -4.54 10.56 6.22
N VAL A 63 -3.96 11.45 7.01
CA VAL A 63 -2.59 11.31 7.52
C VAL A 63 -2.61 10.38 8.74
N CYS A 64 -1.66 9.46 8.81
CA CYS A 64 -1.52 8.50 9.92
C CYS A 64 -0.97 9.16 11.20
N GLU A 65 -1.40 8.68 12.37
CA GLU A 65 -0.73 8.90 13.65
C GLU A 65 0.51 8.00 13.81
N ASP A 66 1.34 8.26 14.83
CA ASP A 66 2.49 7.40 15.12
C ASP A 66 2.03 6.00 15.53
N GLY A 67 2.43 5.01 14.74
CA GLY A 67 2.10 3.61 14.94
C GLY A 67 0.89 3.08 14.22
N ASP A 68 0.16 3.94 13.51
CA ASP A 68 -0.94 3.48 12.66
C ASP A 68 -0.43 2.65 11.49
N ILE A 69 -1.23 1.65 11.11
CA ILE A 69 -1.00 0.86 9.90
C ILE A 69 -1.42 1.71 8.69
N SER A 70 -0.43 2.16 7.92
CA SER A 70 -0.66 2.92 6.69
C SER A 70 -1.12 2.04 5.54
N THR A 71 -0.47 0.89 5.37
CA THR A 71 -0.68 -0.01 4.23
C THR A 71 -0.76 -1.45 4.70
N THR A 72 -1.71 -2.19 4.13
CA THR A 72 -1.81 -3.64 4.27
C THR A 72 -1.67 -4.28 2.90
N VAL A 73 -0.81 -5.30 2.78
CA VAL A 73 -0.63 -6.09 1.57
C VAL A 73 -1.05 -7.53 1.85
N THR A 74 -2.01 -8.02 1.09
CA THR A 74 -2.51 -9.40 1.15
C THR A 74 -2.34 -10.07 -0.20
N GLY A 75 -1.31 -10.91 -0.35
CA GLY A 75 -0.91 -11.42 -1.66
C GLY A 75 -0.46 -10.31 -2.61
N ILE A 76 -1.19 -10.09 -3.71
CA ILE A 76 -0.96 -8.96 -4.64
C ILE A 76 -1.84 -7.74 -4.34
N GLN A 77 -2.83 -7.90 -3.47
CA GLN A 77 -3.79 -6.86 -3.15
C GLN A 77 -3.18 -5.88 -2.15
N THR A 78 -3.26 -4.59 -2.45
CA THR A 78 -2.79 -3.53 -1.54
C THR A 78 -4.00 -2.73 -1.06
N ALA A 79 -4.05 -2.45 0.24
CA ALA A 79 -4.99 -1.54 0.85
C ALA A 79 -4.24 -0.35 1.46
N ILE A 80 -4.71 0.86 1.19
CA ILE A 80 -4.15 2.09 1.75
C ILE A 80 -5.18 2.67 2.71
N HIS A 81 -4.78 2.78 3.97
CA HIS A 81 -5.61 3.23 5.09
C HIS A 81 -5.35 4.70 5.41
N CYS A 82 -4.08 5.08 5.43
CA CYS A 82 -3.62 6.44 5.69
C CYS A 82 -2.21 6.68 5.09
N ILE A 83 -1.78 7.94 5.00
CA ILE A 83 -0.45 8.34 4.52
C ILE A 83 0.44 8.74 5.69
N CYS A 84 1.65 8.21 5.78
CA CYS A 84 2.59 8.65 6.82
C CYS A 84 2.91 10.14 6.68
N ALA A 85 2.91 10.85 7.82
CA ALA A 85 3.37 12.23 7.88
C ALA A 85 4.81 12.38 7.36
N GLU A 86 5.15 13.57 6.88
CA GLU A 86 6.50 13.88 6.42
C GLU A 86 7.54 13.65 7.53
N GLY A 87 8.65 12.99 7.20
CA GLY A 87 9.70 12.64 8.17
C GLY A 87 9.46 11.35 8.96
N SER A 88 8.30 10.69 8.79
CA SER A 88 8.04 9.36 9.34
C SER A 88 8.55 8.24 8.44
N ASP A 89 9.05 7.17 9.04
CA ASP A 89 9.42 5.94 8.36
C ASP A 89 8.21 5.00 8.26
N LEU A 90 8.19 4.17 7.20
CA LEU A 90 7.20 3.12 7.00
C LEU A 90 7.89 1.80 7.31
N ILE A 91 7.50 1.18 8.43
CA ILE A 91 8.15 -0.01 8.97
C ILE A 91 7.25 -1.22 8.71
N GLN A 92 7.83 -2.26 8.12
CA GLN A 92 7.13 -3.53 7.94
C GLN A 92 6.95 -4.22 9.30
N GLU A 93 5.70 -4.54 9.64
CA GLU A 93 5.35 -5.29 10.83
C GLU A 93 4.95 -6.72 10.47
N ARG A 94 5.28 -7.66 11.37
CA ARG A 94 4.86 -9.05 11.21
C ARG A 94 3.37 -9.13 11.51
N SER A 95 2.58 -9.56 10.52
CA SER A 95 1.20 -9.98 10.78
C SER A 95 1.18 -11.37 11.41
N GLU A 96 0.26 -11.60 12.35
CA GLU A 96 -0.05 -12.94 12.85
C GLU A 96 -0.74 -13.80 11.78
N GLU A 97 -1.40 -13.15 10.82
CA GLU A 97 -2.09 -13.81 9.73
C GLU A 97 -1.14 -14.08 8.54
N LYS A 98 -1.08 -15.35 8.13
CA LYS A 98 -0.22 -15.76 7.01
C LYS A 98 -0.64 -15.08 5.72
N GLY A 99 0.33 -14.50 5.02
CA GLY A 99 0.11 -13.85 3.72
C GLY A 99 -0.33 -12.39 3.80
N ILE A 100 -0.45 -11.84 5.01
CA ILE A 100 -0.66 -10.41 5.24
C ILE A 100 0.65 -9.77 5.68
N THR A 101 0.98 -8.64 5.07
CA THR A 101 2.07 -7.76 5.49
C THR A 101 1.50 -6.40 5.84
N ASN A 102 1.72 -5.95 7.07
CA ASN A 102 1.34 -4.63 7.51
C ASN A 102 2.55 -3.69 7.48
N TYR A 103 2.29 -2.43 7.17
CA TYR A 103 3.29 -1.38 7.18
C TYR A 103 2.79 -0.24 8.06
N ALA A 104 3.47 0.00 9.17
CA ALA A 104 3.12 1.02 10.14
C ALA A 104 3.98 2.28 9.96
N CYS A 105 3.38 3.45 10.20
CA CYS A 105 4.15 4.69 10.26
C CYS A 105 4.84 4.80 11.61
N ARG A 106 6.12 5.16 11.62
CA ARG A 106 6.90 5.43 12.83
C ARG A 106 7.61 6.75 12.68
N GLN A 107 7.43 7.66 13.62
CA GLN A 107 8.18 8.90 13.65
C GLN A 107 9.67 8.60 13.85
N ARG A 108 10.52 9.25 13.05
CA ARG A 108 11.96 9.22 13.30
C ARG A 108 12.23 9.86 14.64
N ARG A 109 12.76 9.08 15.59
CA ARG A 109 13.39 9.68 16.76
C ARG A 109 14.62 10.43 16.27
N LEU A 110 14.58 11.76 16.33
CA LEU A 110 15.77 12.58 16.21
C LEU A 110 16.61 12.27 17.43
N CYS A 111 17.63 11.44 17.25
CA CYS A 111 18.54 11.11 18.34
C CYS A 111 19.44 12.34 18.53
N ASN A 112 19.19 13.09 19.61
CA ASN A 112 20.11 14.14 20.03
C ASN A 112 21.48 13.49 20.30
N ASN A 113 22.55 14.19 19.92
CA ASN A 113 23.92 13.71 19.73
C ASN A 113 24.64 13.00 20.91
N GLU A 114 23.94 12.49 21.91
CA GLU A 114 24.53 11.78 23.07
C GLU A 114 24.04 10.33 23.22
N GLU A 115 23.03 9.89 22.45
CA GLU A 115 22.60 8.50 22.43
C GLU A 115 22.84 7.89 21.05
N ALA A 116 23.73 6.89 21.01
CA ALA A 116 24.05 6.13 19.82
C ALA A 116 22.79 5.42 19.27
N CYS A 117 22.06 6.08 18.38
CA CYS A 117 20.97 5.45 17.63
C CYS A 117 21.53 4.51 16.59
N GLY A 118 21.68 3.25 16.97
CA GLY A 118 22.06 2.18 16.07
C GLY A 118 20.99 1.96 15.01
N LEU A 119 21.22 2.46 13.80
CA LEU A 119 20.61 1.90 12.59
C LEU A 119 21.53 0.79 12.07
N ARG A 120 21.26 -0.46 12.48
CA ARG A 120 21.61 -1.63 11.66
C ARG A 120 20.33 -2.25 11.14
N SER A 121 19.96 -1.87 9.93
CA SER A 121 19.14 -2.69 9.02
C SER A 121 19.50 -2.32 7.58
N PHE A 122 20.72 -2.71 7.16
CA PHE A 122 20.97 -3.00 5.76
C PHE A 122 20.52 -4.45 5.54
N VAL A 123 19.36 -4.63 4.94
CA VAL A 123 19.00 -5.90 4.30
C VAL A 123 19.74 -5.93 2.97
N GLY A 124 20.81 -6.74 2.94
CA GLY A 124 21.41 -7.41 1.78
C GLY A 124 21.54 -6.64 0.47
N GLU A 125 22.77 -6.23 0.14
CA GLU A 125 23.22 -6.23 -1.25
C GLU A 125 24.26 -7.35 -1.43
N MET A 126 23.99 -8.16 -2.45
CA MET A 126 24.70 -9.37 -2.87
C MET A 126 26.10 -9.05 -3.43
N ARG A 127 27.02 -9.99 -3.24
CA ARG A 127 28.22 -10.18 -4.08
C ARG A 127 27.84 -10.78 -5.42
#